data_AF-A0A4S4AZY2-F1
#
_entry.id   AF-A0A4S4AZY2-F1
#
_cell.length_a   1.000
_cell.length_b   1.000
_cell.length_c   1.000
_cell.angle_alpha   90.00
_cell.angle_beta   90.00
_cell.angle_gamma   90.00
#
_symmetry.space_group_name_H-M   'P 1'
#
loop_
_entity.id
_entity.type
_entity.pdbx_description
1 polymer ?
#
loop_
_entity_poly.entity_id
_entity_poly.type
_entity_poly.pdbx_seq_one_letter_code
_entity_poly.pdbx_strand_id
1 'polypeptide(L)'
;MRPGTATALLAGLLFLSTASAQGDRPIYIQFNKATDEIHTILRKTPKPAPKDMMQISNIACNALRMLLEKEPRFKADIEALAAAGIENQAHHRRLADDVLFFLDSFIEEEHHYLVQSGISPDSSADILIAAALVRSALREPPSANTVYADILKLRDEVCRVARAVTESEADKDAYEARKRTIKRWALGLGGVSLITADALFAVPSGGTASASFAVGGASVGAAISQ
;
A
#
# COMPACT_ATOMS: atom_id res chain seq x y z
N MET A 1 16.33 -59.01 -43.83
CA MET A 1 15.94 -58.23 -42.63
C MET A 1 16.83 -57.00 -42.56
N ARG A 2 16.27 -55.80 -42.74
CA ARG A 2 16.97 -54.51 -42.59
C ARG A 2 16.41 -53.82 -41.34
N PRO A 3 17.23 -53.34 -40.39
CA PRO A 3 16.73 -52.47 -39.34
C PRO A 3 16.65 -51.04 -39.86
N GLY A 4 15.52 -50.40 -39.56
CA GLY A 4 15.14 -49.09 -40.03
C GLY A 4 15.80 -47.95 -39.27
N THR A 5 15.98 -46.85 -39.99
CA THR A 5 16.17 -45.50 -39.51
C THR A 5 14.93 -45.02 -38.74
N ALA A 6 15.10 -44.53 -37.52
CA ALA A 6 14.11 -43.72 -36.83
C ALA A 6 14.79 -42.48 -36.26
N THR A 7 14.43 -41.34 -36.84
CA THR A 7 14.94 -40.02 -36.55
C THR A 7 13.95 -39.29 -35.63
N ALA A 8 14.50 -38.62 -34.61
CA ALA A 8 13.98 -37.45 -33.88
C ALA A 8 12.68 -37.53 -33.07
N LEU A 9 12.78 -37.13 -31.78
CA LEU A 9 12.03 -35.96 -31.28
C LEU A 9 12.74 -35.36 -30.06
N LEU A 10 13.30 -34.17 -30.25
CA LEU A 10 13.62 -33.23 -29.17
C LEU A 10 12.32 -32.74 -28.55
N ALA A 11 12.19 -32.85 -27.24
CA ALA A 11 11.30 -31.99 -26.46
C ALA A 11 12.13 -31.39 -25.32
N GLY A 12 12.63 -30.18 -25.56
CA GLY A 12 13.34 -29.39 -24.58
C GLY A 12 12.39 -28.99 -23.45
N LEU A 13 12.59 -29.57 -22.27
CA LEU A 13 12.12 -29.00 -21.02
C LEU A 13 13.14 -27.95 -20.58
N LEU A 14 13.08 -26.78 -21.24
CA LEU A 14 13.56 -25.55 -20.66
C LEU A 14 12.60 -25.19 -19.52
N PHE A 15 12.86 -25.75 -18.33
CA PHE A 15 12.45 -25.09 -17.09
C PHE A 15 13.27 -23.81 -16.98
N LEU A 16 12.82 -22.77 -17.67
CA LEU A 16 13.10 -21.39 -17.30
C LEU A 16 12.38 -21.16 -15.97
N SER A 17 13.00 -21.63 -14.89
CA SER A 17 12.72 -21.13 -13.56
C SER A 17 13.19 -19.68 -13.56
N THR A 18 12.34 -18.76 -14.02
CA THR A 18 12.41 -17.37 -13.63
C THR A 18 12.12 -17.35 -12.14
N ALA A 19 13.16 -17.60 -11.34
CA ALA A 19 13.19 -17.18 -9.95
C ALA A 19 12.88 -15.68 -10.00
N SER A 20 11.65 -15.38 -9.59
CA SER A 20 11.00 -14.09 -9.67
C SER A 20 11.85 -13.03 -8.97
N ALA A 21 11.83 -11.83 -9.54
CA ALA A 21 12.48 -10.61 -9.08
C ALA A 21 11.92 -10.11 -7.73
N GLN A 22 12.06 -10.92 -6.68
CA GLN A 22 11.62 -10.69 -5.30
C GLN A 22 12.65 -9.84 -4.52
N GLY A 23 13.17 -8.76 -5.12
CA GLY A 23 14.26 -8.00 -4.50
C GLY A 23 14.50 -6.57 -4.97
N ASP A 24 14.24 -6.22 -6.24
CA ASP A 24 14.64 -4.90 -6.77
C ASP A 24 13.43 -4.02 -7.12
N ARG A 25 12.73 -3.55 -6.07
CA ARG A 25 11.82 -2.38 -6.19
C ARG A 25 12.22 -1.30 -5.18
N PRO A 26 13.36 -0.61 -5.41
CA PRO A 26 13.87 0.39 -4.47
C PRO A 26 12.90 1.55 -4.25
N ILE A 27 11.97 1.81 -5.19
CA ILE A 27 10.94 2.85 -5.04
C ILE A 27 9.88 2.46 -4.00
N TYR A 28 9.47 1.19 -3.90
CA TYR A 28 8.52 0.74 -2.87
C TYR A 28 9.11 0.84 -1.47
N ILE A 29 10.38 0.42 -1.31
CA ILE A 29 11.11 0.57 -0.05
C ILE A 29 11.25 2.07 0.32
N GLN A 30 11.57 2.93 -0.65
CA GLN A 30 11.66 4.38 -0.40
C GLN A 30 10.30 4.99 -0.01
N PHE A 31 9.22 4.55 -0.66
CA PHE A 31 7.86 4.97 -0.30
C PHE A 31 7.52 4.56 1.14
N ASN A 32 7.79 3.30 1.51
CA ASN A 32 7.48 2.80 2.85
C ASN A 32 8.32 3.45 3.95
N LYS A 33 9.59 3.74 3.70
CA LYS A 33 10.41 4.56 4.61
C LYS A 33 9.86 5.98 4.78
N ALA A 34 9.36 6.59 3.72
CA ALA A 34 8.73 7.91 3.78
C ALA A 34 7.43 7.87 4.61
N THR A 35 6.62 6.83 4.45
CA THR A 35 5.43 6.59 5.29
C THR A 35 5.82 6.44 6.76
N ASP A 36 6.86 5.65 7.06
CA ASP A 36 7.36 5.48 8.42
C ASP A 36 7.84 6.79 9.06
N GLU A 37 8.54 7.64 8.30
CA GLU A 37 8.99 8.95 8.78
C GLU A 37 7.79 9.83 9.16
N ILE A 38 6.74 9.85 8.34
CA ILE A 38 5.51 10.60 8.61
C ILE A 38 4.84 10.12 9.90
N HIS A 39 4.67 8.81 10.06
CA HIS A 39 4.10 8.23 11.27
C HIS A 39 4.96 8.54 12.51
N THR A 40 6.28 8.48 12.37
CA THR A 40 7.23 8.83 13.43
C THR A 40 7.09 10.30 13.86
N ILE A 41 6.95 11.23 12.91
CA ILE A 41 6.71 12.65 13.22
C ILE A 41 5.37 12.81 13.97
N LEU A 42 4.32 12.13 13.51
CA LEU A 42 2.99 12.20 14.12
C LEU A 42 2.94 11.61 15.54
N ARG A 43 3.74 10.59 15.85
CA ARG A 43 3.83 10.01 17.20
C ARG A 43 4.61 10.89 18.18
N LYS A 44 5.67 11.59 17.73
CA LYS A 44 6.54 12.40 18.60
C LYS A 44 5.79 13.52 19.33
N THR A 45 4.73 14.06 18.72
CA THR A 45 3.94 15.12 19.35
C THR A 45 2.45 15.00 19.00
N PRO A 46 1.55 14.99 20.00
CA PRO A 46 0.11 15.00 19.77
C PRO A 46 -0.39 16.31 19.12
N LYS A 47 0.46 17.33 19.11
CA LYS A 47 0.28 18.60 18.42
C LYS A 47 1.50 18.91 17.55
N PRO A 48 1.58 18.40 16.31
CA PRO A 48 2.66 18.71 15.37
C PRO A 48 2.79 20.22 15.19
N ALA A 49 4.02 20.73 15.21
CA ALA A 49 4.28 22.14 14.93
C ALA A 49 4.08 22.42 13.42
N PRO A 50 3.87 23.68 13.00
CA PRO A 50 3.74 24.02 11.58
C PRO A 50 4.89 23.48 10.71
N LYS A 51 6.13 23.52 11.21
CA LYS A 51 7.30 22.93 10.54
C LYS A 51 7.18 21.42 10.32
N ASP A 52 6.60 20.69 11.28
CA ASP A 52 6.41 19.24 11.21
C ASP A 52 5.33 18.91 10.18
N MET A 53 4.25 19.71 10.16
CA MET A 53 3.18 19.61 9.15
C MET A 53 3.70 19.86 7.74
N MET A 54 4.56 20.88 7.57
CA MET A 54 5.22 21.16 6.30
C MET A 54 6.16 20.01 5.88
N GLN A 55 6.95 19.49 6.81
CA GLN A 55 7.82 18.34 6.57
C GLN A 55 7.01 17.12 6.11
N ILE A 56 5.93 16.76 6.82
CA ILE A 56 5.04 15.65 6.45
C ILE A 56 4.48 15.84 5.03
N SER A 57 3.99 17.04 4.72
CA SER A 57 3.39 17.35 3.41
C SER A 57 4.41 17.19 2.27
N ASN A 58 5.65 17.64 2.49
CA ASN A 58 6.74 17.51 1.52
C ASN A 58 7.18 16.06 1.33
N ILE A 59 7.34 15.30 2.43
CA ILE A 59 7.69 13.87 2.37
C ILE A 59 6.61 13.11 1.59
N ALA A 60 5.34 13.30 1.95
CA ALA A 60 4.20 12.63 1.33
C ALA A 60 4.09 12.96 -0.17
N CYS A 61 4.20 14.24 -0.55
CA CYS A 61 4.14 14.65 -1.95
C CYS A 61 5.29 14.01 -2.75
N ASN A 62 6.52 14.06 -2.25
CA ASN A 62 7.68 13.49 -2.93
C ASN A 62 7.59 11.97 -3.06
N ALA A 63 7.14 11.27 -2.02
CA ALA A 63 6.95 9.83 -2.03
C ALA A 63 5.90 9.40 -3.06
N LEU A 64 4.73 10.05 -3.07
CA LEU A 64 3.67 9.75 -4.03
C LEU A 64 4.08 10.08 -5.48
N ARG A 65 4.80 11.19 -5.70
CA ARG A 65 5.34 11.51 -7.03
C ARG A 65 6.38 10.49 -7.49
N MET A 66 7.30 10.09 -6.61
CA MET A 66 8.28 9.06 -6.93
C MET A 66 7.59 7.75 -7.32
N LEU A 67 6.61 7.31 -6.53
CA LEU A 67 5.86 6.09 -6.79
C LEU A 67 5.10 6.17 -8.13
N LEU A 68 4.34 7.23 -8.35
CA LEU A 68 3.44 7.33 -9.51
C LEU A 68 4.14 7.71 -10.81
N GLU A 69 5.21 8.51 -10.75
CA GLU A 69 5.90 9.03 -11.94
C GLU A 69 7.15 8.22 -12.31
N LYS A 70 7.79 7.54 -11.33
CA LYS A 70 9.07 6.86 -11.54
C LYS A 70 9.02 5.34 -11.42
N GLU A 71 7.96 4.75 -10.88
CA GLU A 71 7.77 3.29 -10.88
C GLU A 71 6.74 2.88 -11.95
N PRO A 72 7.19 2.48 -13.16
CA PRO A 72 6.29 2.16 -14.26
C PRO A 72 5.44 0.90 -13.99
N ARG A 73 5.84 0.04 -13.05
CA ARG A 73 5.12 -1.20 -12.72
C ARG A 73 3.97 -0.99 -11.74
N PHE A 74 3.91 0.14 -11.05
CA PHE A 74 2.97 0.34 -9.94
C PHE A 74 1.51 0.13 -10.33
N LYS A 75 1.11 0.63 -11.50
CA LYS A 75 -0.24 0.40 -12.01
C LYS A 75 -0.51 -1.08 -12.30
N ALA A 76 0.46 -1.77 -12.92
CA ALA A 76 0.31 -3.19 -13.24
C ALA A 76 0.25 -4.07 -11.98
N ASP A 77 0.97 -3.71 -10.91
CA ASP A 77 0.88 -4.44 -9.64
C ASP A 77 -0.48 -4.25 -8.97
N ILE A 78 -1.04 -3.03 -9.00
CA ILE A 78 -2.41 -2.76 -8.54
C ILE A 78 -3.41 -3.61 -9.31
N GLU A 79 -3.28 -3.69 -10.64
CA GLU A 79 -4.14 -4.52 -11.49
C GLU A 79 -4.01 -6.01 -11.16
N ALA A 80 -2.79 -6.50 -10.92
CA ALA A 80 -2.52 -7.89 -10.55
C ALA A 80 -3.14 -8.26 -9.19
N LEU A 81 -2.96 -7.41 -8.17
CA LEU A 81 -3.53 -7.62 -6.84
C LEU A 81 -5.06 -7.59 -6.86
N ALA A 82 -5.65 -6.66 -7.62
CA ALA A 82 -7.10 -6.58 -7.78
C ALA A 82 -7.68 -7.81 -8.49
N ALA A 83 -7.01 -8.30 -9.54
CA ALA A 83 -7.43 -9.50 -10.26
C ALA A 83 -7.39 -10.74 -9.36
N ALA A 84 -6.35 -10.90 -8.55
CA ALA A 84 -6.23 -11.99 -7.59
C ALA A 84 -7.30 -11.95 -6.48
N GLY A 85 -7.85 -10.77 -6.17
CA GLY A 85 -8.97 -10.64 -5.23
C GLY A 85 -10.23 -11.38 -5.67
N ILE A 86 -10.45 -11.53 -7.00
CA ILE A 86 -11.60 -12.28 -7.53
C ILE A 86 -11.46 -13.78 -7.21
N GLU A 87 -10.26 -14.32 -7.33
CA GLU A 87 -9.96 -15.73 -7.03
C GLU A 87 -10.01 -16.00 -5.51
N ASN A 88 -9.75 -14.97 -4.70
CA ASN A 88 -9.65 -15.07 -3.24
C ASN A 88 -10.90 -14.61 -2.47
N GLN A 89 -12.05 -14.41 -3.13
CA GLN A 89 -13.27 -13.88 -2.49
C GLN A 89 -13.72 -14.66 -1.25
N ALA A 90 -13.61 -16.00 -1.25
CA ALA A 90 -13.98 -16.81 -0.09
C ALA A 90 -13.05 -16.53 1.12
N HIS A 91 -11.76 -16.34 0.87
CA HIS A 91 -10.78 -15.98 1.88
C HIS A 91 -11.05 -14.56 2.42
N HIS A 92 -11.34 -13.61 1.54
CA HIS A 92 -11.69 -12.23 1.92
C HIS A 92 -12.94 -12.17 2.80
N ARG A 93 -13.99 -12.92 2.45
CA ARG A 93 -15.20 -13.03 3.30
C ARG A 93 -14.88 -13.58 4.67
N ARG A 94 -14.02 -14.61 4.76
CA ARG A 94 -13.60 -15.16 6.05
C ARG A 94 -12.83 -14.13 6.88
N LEU A 95 -11.89 -13.40 6.28
CA LEU A 95 -11.19 -12.30 6.95
C LEU A 95 -12.14 -11.18 7.39
N ALA A 96 -13.18 -10.90 6.61
CA ALA A 96 -14.19 -9.89 6.94
C ALA A 96 -15.06 -10.30 8.13
N ASP A 97 -15.45 -11.58 8.19
CA ASP A 97 -16.46 -12.08 9.12
C ASP A 97 -15.85 -12.62 10.43
N ASP A 98 -14.64 -13.18 10.39
CA ASP A 98 -13.94 -13.76 11.53
C ASP A 98 -12.82 -12.84 12.02
N VAL A 99 -13.04 -12.21 13.18
CA VAL A 99 -12.08 -11.28 13.79
C VAL A 99 -10.80 -11.99 14.20
N LEU A 100 -10.88 -13.20 14.76
CA LEU A 100 -9.68 -13.92 15.19
C LEU A 100 -8.85 -14.33 13.98
N PHE A 101 -9.50 -14.82 12.93
CA PHE A 101 -8.81 -15.14 11.68
C PHE A 101 -8.16 -13.90 11.04
N PHE A 102 -8.81 -12.74 11.11
CA PHE A 102 -8.21 -11.48 10.65
C PHE A 102 -6.96 -11.10 11.45
N LEU A 103 -7.02 -11.20 12.78
CA LEU A 103 -5.87 -10.89 13.64
C LEU A 103 -4.71 -11.88 13.45
N ASP A 104 -5.02 -13.18 13.43
CA ASP A 104 -4.01 -14.24 13.42
C ASP A 104 -3.41 -14.49 12.02
N SER A 105 -4.14 -14.20 10.95
CA SER A 105 -3.65 -14.42 9.57
C SER A 105 -3.23 -13.14 8.89
N PHE A 106 -4.14 -12.16 8.82
CA PHE A 106 -3.87 -10.94 8.06
C PHE A 106 -2.91 -10.01 8.80
N ILE A 107 -3.18 -9.68 10.07
CA ILE A 107 -2.38 -8.69 10.80
C ILE A 107 -0.96 -9.19 11.04
N GLU A 108 -0.76 -10.47 11.36
CA GLU A 108 0.57 -11.04 11.56
C GLU A 108 1.42 -11.00 10.28
N GLU A 109 0.86 -11.45 9.15
CA GLU A 109 1.56 -11.49 7.87
C GLU A 109 1.87 -10.07 7.36
N GLU A 110 0.90 -9.16 7.41
CA GLU A 110 1.10 -7.78 6.99
C GLU A 110 2.09 -7.02 7.87
N HIS A 111 2.09 -7.30 9.18
CA HIS A 111 3.09 -6.72 10.07
C HIS A 111 4.49 -7.09 9.61
N HIS A 112 4.69 -8.36 9.25
CA HIS A 112 5.96 -8.85 8.73
C HIS A 112 6.37 -8.15 7.44
N TYR A 113 5.47 -8.06 6.44
CA TYR A 113 5.77 -7.41 5.15
C TYR A 113 6.04 -5.92 5.28
N LEU A 114 5.26 -5.19 6.08
CA LEU A 114 5.50 -3.78 6.35
C LEU A 114 6.88 -3.57 6.98
N VAL A 115 7.25 -4.39 7.98
CA VAL A 115 8.56 -4.29 8.64
C VAL A 115 9.71 -4.60 7.68
N GLN A 116 9.60 -5.66 6.88
CA GLN A 116 10.60 -5.98 5.85
C GLN A 116 10.74 -4.88 4.79
N SER A 117 9.65 -4.18 4.49
CA SER A 117 9.64 -3.06 3.54
C SER A 117 10.27 -1.76 4.07
N GLY A 118 10.62 -1.72 5.35
CA GLY A 118 11.28 -0.59 6.00
C GLY A 118 10.38 0.28 6.88
N ILE A 119 9.18 -0.20 7.26
CA ILE A 119 8.31 0.46 8.23
C ILE A 119 8.68 -0.02 9.65
N SER A 120 8.80 0.89 10.61
CA SER A 120 9.08 0.50 11.99
C SER A 120 7.91 -0.31 12.60
N PRO A 121 8.16 -1.18 13.59
CA PRO A 121 7.09 -1.96 14.24
C PRO A 121 5.94 -1.10 14.75
N ASP A 122 6.24 0.07 15.34
CA ASP A 122 5.22 1.00 15.85
C ASP A 122 4.36 1.60 14.73
N SER A 123 4.99 2.03 13.62
CA SER A 123 4.24 2.56 12.45
C SER A 123 3.43 1.47 11.76
N SER A 124 3.96 0.25 11.71
CA SER A 124 3.23 -0.92 11.19
C SER A 124 1.98 -1.19 12.01
N ALA A 125 2.08 -1.16 13.34
CA ALA A 125 0.91 -1.29 14.23
C ALA A 125 -0.13 -0.18 13.98
N ASP A 126 0.28 1.09 13.85
CA ASP A 126 -0.62 2.20 13.52
C ASP A 126 -1.37 1.98 12.20
N ILE A 127 -0.67 1.53 11.15
CA ILE A 127 -1.23 1.24 9.82
C ILE A 127 -2.25 0.09 9.91
N LEU A 128 -1.91 -0.98 10.62
CA LEU A 128 -2.74 -2.17 10.72
C LEU A 128 -3.98 -1.97 11.60
N ILE A 129 -3.89 -1.15 12.65
CA ILE A 129 -5.06 -0.68 13.39
C ILE A 129 -6.00 0.09 12.46
N ALA A 130 -5.45 0.97 11.61
CA ALA A 130 -6.24 1.72 10.66
C ALA A 130 -6.88 0.82 9.59
N ALA A 131 -6.16 -0.20 9.11
CA ALA A 131 -6.68 -1.21 8.19
C ALA A 131 -7.85 -2.00 8.80
N ALA A 132 -7.77 -2.33 10.09
CA ALA A 132 -8.86 -3.01 10.80
C ALA A 132 -10.16 -2.19 10.82
N LEU A 133 -10.09 -0.85 10.83
CA LEU A 133 -11.27 0.03 10.78
C LEU A 133 -12.00 -0.02 9.43
N VAL A 134 -11.31 -0.40 8.36
CA VAL A 134 -11.88 -0.52 7.01
C VAL A 134 -12.01 -1.97 6.53
N ARG A 135 -11.90 -2.94 7.45
CA ARG A 135 -11.97 -4.38 7.17
C ARG A 135 -13.23 -4.80 6.38
N SER A 136 -14.34 -4.08 6.52
CA SER A 136 -15.56 -4.35 5.75
C SER A 136 -15.36 -4.25 4.23
N ALA A 137 -14.33 -3.52 3.76
CA ALA A 137 -13.97 -3.43 2.36
C ALA A 137 -13.55 -4.78 1.74
N LEU A 138 -13.17 -5.76 2.56
CA LEU A 138 -12.88 -7.13 2.11
C LEU A 138 -14.12 -7.82 1.50
N ARG A 139 -15.34 -7.40 1.87
CA ARG A 139 -16.56 -7.98 1.29
C ARG A 139 -16.77 -7.56 -0.15
N GLU A 140 -16.40 -6.32 -0.47
CA GLU A 140 -16.53 -5.70 -1.79
C GLU A 140 -15.27 -4.90 -2.10
N PRO A 141 -14.18 -5.59 -2.51
CA PRO A 141 -12.92 -4.92 -2.81
C PRO A 141 -13.09 -3.85 -3.91
N PRO A 142 -12.45 -2.68 -3.78
CA PRO A 142 -12.48 -1.64 -4.80
C PRO A 142 -11.81 -2.11 -6.10
N SER A 143 -12.20 -1.55 -7.24
CA SER A 143 -11.55 -1.86 -8.52
C SER A 143 -10.13 -1.26 -8.58
N ALA A 144 -9.22 -1.89 -9.33
CA ALA A 144 -7.87 -1.36 -9.61
C ALA A 144 -7.90 0.10 -10.11
N ASN A 145 -8.82 0.41 -11.02
CA ASN A 145 -8.98 1.75 -11.58
C ASN A 145 -9.41 2.76 -10.51
N THR A 146 -10.33 2.38 -9.62
CA THR A 146 -10.77 3.21 -8.50
C THR A 146 -9.60 3.51 -7.57
N VAL A 147 -8.88 2.47 -7.13
CA VAL A 147 -7.74 2.62 -6.23
C VAL A 147 -6.66 3.49 -6.85
N TYR A 148 -6.26 3.23 -8.10
CA TYR A 148 -5.23 4.03 -8.76
C TYR A 148 -5.65 5.50 -8.95
N ALA A 149 -6.90 5.76 -9.32
CA ALA A 149 -7.44 7.11 -9.42
C ALA A 149 -7.46 7.83 -8.07
N ASP A 150 -7.78 7.12 -6.99
CA ASP A 150 -7.82 7.70 -5.65
C ASP A 150 -6.41 7.99 -5.11
N ILE A 151 -5.40 7.17 -5.46
CA ILE A 151 -3.98 7.46 -5.17
C ILE A 151 -3.51 8.71 -5.93
N LEU A 152 -3.92 8.88 -7.20
CA LEU A 152 -3.63 10.11 -7.97
C LEU A 152 -4.26 11.34 -7.31
N LYS A 153 -5.52 11.26 -6.86
CA LYS A 153 -6.18 12.36 -6.14
C LYS A 153 -5.49 12.66 -4.81
N LEU A 154 -5.09 11.62 -4.07
CA LEU A 154 -4.33 11.78 -2.82
C LEU A 154 -3.03 12.54 -3.08
N ARG A 155 -2.27 12.17 -4.13
CA ARG A 155 -1.06 12.91 -4.55
C ARG A 155 -1.39 14.38 -4.82
N ASP A 156 -2.41 14.65 -5.62
CA ASP A 156 -2.75 16.03 -6.02
C ASP A 156 -3.19 16.87 -4.82
N GLU A 157 -3.97 16.30 -3.89
CA GLU A 157 -4.37 16.97 -2.65
C GLU A 157 -3.15 17.29 -1.77
N VAL A 158 -2.33 16.28 -1.48
CA VAL A 158 -1.12 16.41 -0.64
C VAL A 158 -0.16 17.44 -1.23
N CYS A 159 0.15 17.33 -2.52
CA CYS A 159 1.10 18.23 -3.19
C CYS A 159 0.56 19.66 -3.31
N ARG A 160 -0.75 19.85 -3.45
CA ARG A 160 -1.37 21.19 -3.41
C ARG A 160 -1.22 21.82 -2.04
N VAL A 161 -1.52 21.08 -0.98
CA VAL A 161 -1.49 21.61 0.39
C VAL A 161 -0.05 21.78 0.90
N ALA A 162 0.91 20.97 0.47
CA ALA A 162 2.34 21.18 0.75
C ALA A 162 2.81 22.59 0.34
N ARG A 163 2.22 23.17 -0.72
CA ARG A 163 2.49 24.54 -1.16
C ARG A 163 1.78 25.62 -0.34
N ALA A 164 0.70 25.28 0.36
CA ALA A 164 -0.14 26.23 1.09
C ALA A 164 0.21 26.30 2.60
N VAL A 165 0.83 25.26 3.17
CA VAL A 165 1.18 25.20 4.61
C VAL A 165 2.25 26.23 5.01
N THR A 166 2.92 26.86 4.04
CA THR A 166 3.90 27.95 4.27
C THR A 166 3.29 29.28 4.74
N GLU A 167 1.95 29.44 4.78
CA GLU A 167 1.35 30.79 4.85
C GLU A 167 0.48 31.12 6.08
N SER A 168 0.36 30.29 7.12
CA SER A 168 -0.55 30.65 8.25
C SER A 168 -0.21 30.01 9.59
N GLU A 169 0.34 30.80 10.52
CA GLU A 169 0.66 30.37 11.89
C GLU A 169 -0.38 30.78 12.97
N ALA A 170 -1.44 31.53 12.64
CA ALA A 170 -2.18 32.28 13.67
C ALA A 170 -3.58 31.76 14.10
N ASP A 171 -4.18 30.77 13.40
CA ASP A 171 -5.56 30.36 13.66
C ASP A 171 -5.69 28.92 14.19
N LYS A 172 -6.38 28.77 15.33
CA LYS A 172 -6.65 27.48 16.01
C LYS A 172 -7.57 26.59 15.17
N ASP A 173 -8.55 27.16 14.47
CA ASP A 173 -9.47 26.37 13.65
C ASP A 173 -8.74 25.86 12.39
N ALA A 174 -7.90 26.71 11.79
CA ALA A 174 -7.00 26.31 10.73
C ALA A 174 -6.00 25.22 11.18
N TYR A 175 -5.55 25.25 12.44
CA TYR A 175 -4.69 24.21 13.00
C TYR A 175 -5.40 22.84 13.07
N GLU A 176 -6.58 22.78 13.68
CA GLU A 176 -7.31 21.51 13.81
C GLU A 176 -7.75 20.94 12.46
N ALA A 177 -8.13 21.81 11.51
CA ALA A 177 -8.39 21.40 10.13
C ALA A 177 -7.16 20.76 9.47
N ARG A 178 -5.98 21.39 9.57
CA ARG A 178 -4.72 20.86 9.02
C ARG A 178 -4.32 19.54 9.67
N LYS A 179 -4.45 19.44 10.99
CA LYS A 179 -4.18 18.20 11.73
C LYS A 179 -5.07 17.06 11.24
N ARG A 180 -6.37 17.32 11.03
CA ARG A 180 -7.31 16.32 10.48
C ARG A 180 -6.89 15.88 9.08
N THR A 181 -6.54 16.84 8.21
CA THR A 181 -6.07 16.56 6.85
C THR A 181 -4.81 15.69 6.86
N ILE A 182 -3.82 16.01 7.69
CA ILE A 182 -2.59 15.22 7.77
C ILE A 182 -2.85 13.80 8.28
N LYS A 183 -3.71 13.64 9.28
CA LYS A 183 -4.10 12.30 9.76
C LYS A 183 -4.80 11.48 8.68
N ARG A 184 -5.66 12.12 7.88
CA ARG A 184 -6.28 11.49 6.70
C ARG A 184 -5.23 11.06 5.69
N TRP A 185 -4.24 11.88 5.40
CA TRP A 185 -3.19 11.49 4.48
C TRP A 185 -2.33 10.35 5.02
N ALA A 186 -2.00 10.35 6.31
CA ALA A 186 -1.28 9.24 6.93
C ALA A 186 -2.06 7.92 6.78
N LEU A 187 -3.38 7.94 6.93
CA LEU A 187 -4.24 6.79 6.62
C LEU A 187 -4.10 6.35 5.16
N GLY A 188 -4.21 7.29 4.21
CA GLY A 188 -4.09 6.99 2.78
C GLY A 188 -2.71 6.44 2.40
N LEU A 189 -1.64 7.03 2.93
CA LEU A 189 -0.26 6.59 2.72
C LEU A 189 -0.02 5.21 3.34
N GLY A 190 -0.55 4.94 4.54
CA GLY A 190 -0.55 3.62 5.14
C GLY A 190 -1.25 2.58 4.25
N GLY A 191 -2.37 2.95 3.62
CA GLY A 191 -3.05 2.11 2.64
C GLY A 191 -2.21 1.81 1.39
N VAL A 192 -1.50 2.80 0.86
CA VAL A 192 -0.53 2.59 -0.24
C VAL A 192 0.65 1.73 0.23
N SER A 193 1.09 1.88 1.47
CA SER A 193 2.18 1.09 2.03
C SER A 193 1.84 -0.39 2.13
N LEU A 194 0.60 -0.76 2.49
CA LEU A 194 0.12 -2.14 2.39
C LEU A 194 0.27 -2.67 0.96
N ILE A 195 -0.33 -1.98 -0.02
CA ILE A 195 -0.26 -2.36 -1.45
C ILE A 195 1.18 -2.56 -1.93
N THR A 196 2.09 -1.64 -1.59
CA THR A 196 3.49 -1.72 -2.04
C THR A 196 4.31 -2.78 -1.29
N ALA A 197 3.99 -3.08 -0.02
CA ALA A 197 4.63 -4.15 0.75
C ALA A 197 4.25 -5.52 0.17
N ASP A 198 2.97 -5.72 -0.17
CA ASP A 198 2.52 -6.94 -0.84
C ASP A 198 3.11 -7.09 -2.24
N ALA A 199 3.17 -6.01 -3.01
CA ALA A 199 3.78 -6.05 -4.34
C ALA A 199 5.31 -6.31 -4.30
N LEU A 200 5.96 -6.12 -3.15
CA LEU A 200 7.37 -6.49 -2.91
C LEU A 200 7.51 -7.97 -2.53
N PHE A 201 6.75 -8.41 -1.53
CA PHE A 201 7.06 -9.63 -0.78
C PHE A 201 6.03 -10.74 -0.95
N ALA A 202 4.78 -10.39 -1.22
CA ALA A 202 3.73 -11.37 -1.38
C ALA A 202 3.66 -11.88 -2.82
N VAL A 203 3.27 -13.15 -2.97
CA VAL A 203 2.84 -13.65 -4.28
C VAL A 203 1.45 -13.04 -4.54
N PRO A 204 1.22 -12.32 -5.65
CA PRO A 204 -0.06 -11.66 -5.90
C PRO A 204 -1.29 -12.59 -5.79
N SER A 205 -1.12 -13.90 -6.03
CA SER A 205 -2.17 -14.91 -5.89
C SER A 205 -2.53 -15.27 -4.43
N GLY A 206 -1.79 -14.77 -3.44
CA GLY A 206 -2.07 -15.00 -2.02
C GLY A 206 -3.35 -14.31 -1.53
N GLY A 207 -4.11 -15.01 -0.69
CA GLY A 207 -5.34 -14.48 -0.08
C GLY A 207 -5.11 -13.20 0.73
N THR A 208 -4.01 -13.14 1.48
CA THR A 208 -3.60 -11.98 2.28
C THR A 208 -3.23 -10.79 1.40
N ALA A 209 -2.38 -10.98 0.37
CA ALA A 209 -1.94 -9.90 -0.51
C ALA A 209 -3.09 -9.15 -1.21
N SER A 210 -4.05 -9.92 -1.73
CA SER A 210 -5.25 -9.35 -2.36
C SER A 210 -6.22 -8.74 -1.33
N ALA A 211 -6.21 -9.21 -0.08
CA ALA A 211 -6.95 -8.60 1.02
C ALA A 211 -6.34 -7.24 1.40
N SER A 212 -5.01 -7.13 1.41
CA SER A 212 -4.24 -5.92 1.69
C SER A 212 -4.47 -4.85 0.64
N PHE A 213 -4.59 -5.26 -0.63
CA PHE A 213 -5.09 -4.38 -1.67
C PHE A 213 -6.48 -3.83 -1.37
N ALA A 214 -7.42 -4.67 -0.90
CA ALA A 214 -8.78 -4.23 -0.61
C ALA A 214 -8.84 -3.21 0.56
N VAL A 215 -8.20 -3.53 1.69
CA VAL A 215 -8.18 -2.62 2.85
C VAL A 215 -7.29 -1.40 2.61
N GLY A 216 -6.19 -1.56 1.87
CA GLY A 216 -5.31 -0.47 1.47
C GLY A 216 -6.02 0.50 0.53
N GLY A 217 -6.71 -0.01 -0.49
CA GLY A 217 -7.53 0.77 -1.41
C GLY A 217 -8.66 1.53 -0.69
N ALA A 218 -9.34 0.89 0.25
CA ALA A 218 -10.36 1.54 1.06
C ALA A 218 -9.78 2.65 1.97
N SER A 219 -8.59 2.45 2.52
CA SER A 219 -7.89 3.47 3.31
C SER A 219 -7.53 4.70 2.47
N VAL A 220 -7.10 4.50 1.22
CA VAL A 220 -6.88 5.61 0.26
C VAL A 220 -8.19 6.32 -0.05
N GLY A 221 -9.28 5.57 -0.35
CA GLY A 221 -10.59 6.14 -0.61
C GLY A 221 -11.11 6.99 0.57
N ALA A 222 -10.99 6.47 1.79
CA ALA A 222 -11.36 7.19 3.01
C ALA A 222 -10.50 8.45 3.25
N ALA A 223 -9.23 8.42 2.83
CA ALA A 223 -8.34 9.57 2.95
C ALA A 223 -8.78 10.74 2.06
N ILE A 224 -9.50 10.50 0.95
CA ILE A 224 -9.90 11.53 -0.02
C ILE A 224 -11.41 11.83 -0.04
N SER A 225 -12.26 10.99 0.57
CA SER A 225 -13.70 11.24 0.68
C SER A 225 -13.96 12.42 1.64
N GLN A 226 -14.63 13.47 1.15
CA GLN A 226 -15.07 14.64 1.91
C GLN A 226 -16.60 14.67 1.98
#